data_AF-A0A3L8Q5X7-F1
#
_entry.id   AF-A0A3L8Q5X7-F1
#
_cell.length_a   1.000
_cell.length_b   1.000
_cell.length_c   1.000
_cell.angle_alpha   90.00
_cell.angle_beta   90.00
_cell.angle_gamma   90.00
#
_symmetry.space_group_name_H-M   'P 1'
#
loop_
_entity.id
_entity.type
_entity.pdbx_description
1 polymer ?
#
loop_
_entity_poly.entity_id
_entity_poly.type
_entity_poly.pdbx_seq_one_letter_code
_entity_poly.pdbx_strand_id
1 'polypeptide(L)'
;MSWFWPRACCLHLWEQCCLNYLVNSVLLSSLPVGGSESLRSYWKMYLPKVLLLVYVVDSADHARLPMAKQLLHQLIQNNSTLPVVVLANKQDLEGAYCITDIHDALALSDIGDQRKMFLIGTHVAEDGSEISSSMKDAKELIGQLVLETQ
;
A
#
# COMPACT_ATOMS: atom_id res chain seq x y z
N MET A 1 -20.52 -4.51 -29.18
CA MET A 1 -19.54 -5.60 -28.98
C MET A 1 -18.97 -5.42 -27.58
N SER A 2 -19.25 -6.40 -26.74
CA SER A 2 -19.02 -6.41 -25.29
C SER A 2 -17.52 -6.38 -24.97
N TRP A 3 -17.05 -5.32 -24.32
CA TRP A 3 -15.72 -5.27 -23.71
C TRP A 3 -15.80 -5.82 -22.30
N PHE A 4 -15.49 -7.11 -22.18
CA PHE A 4 -15.25 -7.80 -20.92
C PHE A 4 -13.87 -7.36 -20.43
N TRP A 5 -13.80 -6.67 -19.30
CA TRP A 5 -12.55 -6.20 -18.68
C TRP A 5 -12.12 -7.15 -17.55
N PRO A 6 -11.03 -7.91 -17.74
CA PRO A 6 -10.28 -8.43 -16.60
C PRO A 6 -8.75 -8.22 -16.76
N ARG A 7 -8.11 -7.69 -15.71
CA ARG A 7 -6.68 -7.83 -15.32
C ARG A 7 -5.63 -6.72 -15.57
N ALA A 8 -5.90 -5.57 -16.20
CA ALA A 8 -4.78 -4.71 -16.63
C ALA A 8 -4.49 -3.39 -15.87
N CYS A 9 -5.35 -2.88 -14.97
CA CYS A 9 -5.12 -1.51 -14.43
C CYS A 9 -4.02 -1.37 -13.35
N CYS A 10 -3.52 -2.44 -12.74
CA CYS A 10 -2.48 -2.32 -11.69
C CYS A 10 -1.03 -2.43 -12.18
N LEU A 11 -0.78 -2.95 -13.39
CA LEU A 11 0.58 -3.27 -13.82
C LEU A 11 1.31 -2.10 -14.49
N HIS A 12 0.60 -1.22 -15.22
CA HIS A 12 1.25 -0.15 -15.98
C HIS A 12 1.77 1.02 -15.10
N LEU A 13 1.16 1.24 -13.94
CA LEU A 13 1.59 2.24 -12.96
C LEU A 13 2.64 1.71 -11.97
N TRP A 14 2.69 0.40 -11.78
CA TRP A 14 3.66 -0.26 -10.90
C TRP A 14 5.07 -0.18 -11.49
N GLU A 15 5.22 -0.38 -12.80
CA GLU A 15 6.54 -0.29 -13.46
C GLU A 15 7.10 1.14 -13.46
N GLN A 16 6.26 2.17 -13.68
CA GLN A 16 6.75 3.55 -13.75
C GLN A 16 7.02 4.19 -12.37
N CYS A 17 6.23 3.87 -11.35
CA CYS A 17 6.53 4.34 -9.99
C CYS A 17 7.74 3.60 -9.41
N CYS A 18 7.76 2.25 -9.44
CA CYS A 18 8.84 1.49 -8.78
C CYS A 18 10.24 1.77 -9.33
N LEU A 19 10.38 2.07 -10.62
CA LEU A 19 11.68 2.41 -11.22
C LEU A 19 12.26 3.74 -10.72
N ASN A 20 11.43 4.68 -10.25
CA ASN A 20 11.87 5.97 -9.69
C ASN A 20 11.99 5.99 -8.15
N TYR A 21 11.47 4.98 -7.44
CA TYR A 21 11.64 4.83 -5.99
C TYR A 21 12.96 4.14 -5.58
N LEU A 22 13.77 3.70 -6.55
CA LEU A 22 15.11 3.11 -6.38
C LEU A 22 16.24 4.16 -6.34
N VAL A 23 16.02 5.31 -5.69
CA VAL A 23 17.08 6.30 -5.48
C VAL A 23 17.31 6.48 -3.98
N ASN A 24 18.48 6.01 -3.54
CA ASN A 24 19.05 5.97 -2.18
C ASN A 24 18.86 4.66 -1.39
N SER A 25 19.62 3.65 -1.82
CA SER A 25 20.36 2.67 -0.98
C SER A 25 19.60 1.75 -0.02
N VAL A 26 18.28 1.82 0.06
CA VAL A 26 17.50 0.90 0.89
C VAL A 26 16.80 -0.05 -0.06
N LEU A 27 17.15 -1.34 0.02
CA LEU A 27 16.40 -2.41 -0.62
C LEU A 27 15.03 -2.50 0.07
N LEU A 28 14.13 -1.55 -0.21
CA LEU A 28 12.70 -1.77 -0.02
C LEU A 28 12.40 -2.90 -1.00
N SER A 29 12.38 -4.14 -0.51
CA SER A 29 11.94 -5.26 -1.33
C SER A 29 10.45 -5.06 -1.58
N SER A 30 10.12 -4.18 -2.53
CA SER A 30 8.84 -4.10 -3.23
C SER A 30 8.75 -5.36 -4.05
N LEU A 31 8.65 -6.51 -3.38
CA LEU A 31 8.28 -7.73 -4.05
C LEU A 31 6.91 -7.42 -4.66
N PRO A 32 6.75 -7.48 -6.00
CA PRO A 32 5.45 -7.60 -6.60
C PRO A 32 4.95 -9.01 -6.27
N VAL A 33 4.76 -9.31 -4.98
CA VAL A 33 3.96 -10.45 -4.57
C VAL A 33 2.54 -10.02 -4.87
N GLY A 34 2.19 -10.06 -6.16
CA GLY A 34 0.87 -9.71 -6.62
C GLY A 34 -0.14 -10.39 -5.70
N GLY A 35 -1.20 -9.68 -5.30
CA GLY A 35 -2.18 -10.18 -4.34
C GLY A 35 -2.93 -11.44 -4.77
N SER A 36 -2.54 -12.07 -5.88
CA SER A 36 -2.92 -13.43 -6.28
C SER A 36 -2.58 -14.41 -5.17
N GLU A 37 -3.54 -15.27 -4.87
CA GLU A 37 -3.46 -16.31 -3.84
C GLU A 37 -2.21 -17.18 -3.95
N SER A 38 -1.76 -17.46 -5.18
CA SER A 38 -0.58 -18.26 -5.50
C SER A 38 0.74 -17.70 -4.97
N LEU A 39 0.85 -16.38 -4.77
CA LEU A 39 2.09 -15.73 -4.36
C LEU A 39 2.14 -15.44 -2.85
N ARG A 40 1.01 -15.51 -2.15
CA ARG A 40 0.91 -15.17 -0.70
C ARG A 40 1.72 -16.12 0.20
N SER A 41 2.01 -17.33 -0.27
CA SER A 41 2.87 -18.31 0.44
C SER A 41 4.28 -17.78 0.72
N TYR A 42 4.78 -16.86 -0.11
CA TYR A 42 6.12 -16.30 0.04
C TYR A 42 6.22 -15.17 1.07
N TRP A 43 5.10 -14.53 1.46
CA TRP A 43 5.11 -13.40 2.40
C TRP A 43 5.83 -13.72 3.71
N LYS A 44 5.58 -14.91 4.26
CA LYS A 44 6.18 -15.38 5.52
C LYS A 44 7.70 -15.45 5.48
N MET A 45 8.30 -15.61 4.29
CA MET A 45 9.76 -15.70 4.14
C MET A 45 10.44 -14.33 4.13
N TYR A 46 9.73 -13.29 3.70
CA TYR A 46 10.28 -11.95 3.53
C TYR A 46 9.96 -11.01 4.70
N LEU A 47 8.79 -11.16 5.33
CA LEU A 47 8.35 -10.29 6.43
C LEU A 47 9.36 -10.14 7.59
N PRO A 48 10.12 -11.16 8.01
CA PRO A 48 11.12 -10.97 9.08
C PRO A 48 12.29 -10.05 8.70
N LYS A 49 12.47 -9.73 7.42
CA LYS A 49 13.61 -8.97 6.89
C LYS A 49 13.23 -7.55 6.46
N VAL A 50 11.97 -7.15 6.56
CA VAL A 50 11.51 -5.83 6.12
C VAL A 50 11.55 -4.82 7.26
N LEU A 51 11.94 -3.59 6.94
CA LEU A 51 12.01 -2.48 7.91
C LEU A 51 10.64 -1.82 8.12
N LEU A 52 9.78 -1.81 7.09
CA LEU A 52 8.42 -1.29 7.14
C LEU A 52 7.54 -1.98 6.09
N LEU A 53 6.23 -1.94 6.29
CA LEU A 53 5.23 -2.43 5.34
C LEU A 53 4.49 -1.24 4.69
N VAL A 54 4.57 -1.13 3.37
CA VAL A 54 3.67 -0.26 2.59
C VAL A 54 2.49 -1.09 2.08
N TYR A 55 1.28 -0.75 2.48
CA TYR A 55 0.07 -1.48 2.15
C TYR A 55 -0.87 -0.61 1.30
N VAL A 56 -1.01 -0.93 0.01
CA VAL A 56 -1.81 -0.11 -0.92
C VAL A 56 -3.18 -0.71 -1.11
N VAL A 57 -4.23 0.09 -0.94
CA VAL A 57 -5.62 -0.29 -1.21
C VAL A 57 -6.23 0.58 -2.30
N ASP A 58 -7.18 -0.01 -3.03
CA ASP A 58 -7.97 0.70 -4.04
C ASP A 58 -9.22 1.26 -3.37
N SER A 59 -9.26 2.58 -3.17
CA SER A 59 -10.32 3.22 -2.37
C SER A 59 -11.67 3.19 -3.06
N ALA A 60 -11.71 2.95 -4.37
CA ALA A 60 -12.95 2.81 -5.15
C ALA A 60 -13.44 1.35 -5.26
N ASP A 61 -12.69 0.36 -4.75
CA ASP A 61 -13.08 -1.06 -4.81
C ASP A 61 -13.52 -1.58 -3.44
N HIS A 62 -14.72 -1.20 -3.04
CA HIS A 62 -15.28 -1.51 -1.73
C HIS A 62 -15.47 -3.03 -1.53
N ALA A 63 -15.74 -3.77 -2.60
CA ALA A 63 -15.95 -5.22 -2.55
C ALA A 63 -14.68 -5.98 -2.13
N ARG A 64 -13.48 -5.44 -2.42
CA ARG A 64 -12.21 -6.05 -2.04
C ARG A 64 -11.69 -5.63 -0.66
N LEU A 65 -12.23 -4.57 -0.05
CA LEU A 65 -11.77 -4.08 1.26
C LEU A 65 -11.84 -5.11 2.40
N PRO A 66 -12.89 -5.96 2.53
CA PRO A 66 -12.92 -6.99 3.57
C PRO A 66 -11.76 -7.99 3.45
N MET A 67 -11.40 -8.34 2.22
CA MET A 67 -10.25 -9.22 1.98
C MET A 67 -8.93 -8.48 2.24
N ALA A 68 -8.84 -7.21 1.87
CA ALA A 68 -7.67 -6.38 2.16
C ALA A 68 -7.43 -6.27 3.68
N LYS A 69 -8.49 -6.02 4.47
CA LYS A 69 -8.46 -6.08 5.93
C LYS A 69 -7.86 -7.40 6.42
N GLN A 70 -8.43 -8.53 6.00
CA GLN A 70 -7.95 -9.85 6.47
C GLN A 70 -6.46 -10.04 6.19
N LEU A 71 -5.99 -9.66 5.00
CA LEU A 71 -4.60 -9.81 4.61
C LEU A 71 -3.67 -8.88 5.38
N LEU A 72 -4.04 -7.62 5.58
CA LEU A 72 -3.26 -6.66 6.38
C LEU A 72 -3.05 -7.20 7.79
N HIS A 73 -4.14 -7.60 8.45
CA HIS A 73 -4.10 -8.15 9.82
C HIS A 73 -3.25 -9.42 9.90
N GLN A 74 -3.34 -10.31 8.90
CA GLN A 74 -2.50 -11.51 8.81
C GLN A 74 -1.00 -11.19 8.63
N LEU A 75 -0.67 -10.19 7.80
CA LEU A 75 0.71 -9.79 7.53
C LEU A 75 1.40 -9.27 8.79
N ILE A 76 0.69 -8.50 9.61
CA ILE A 76 1.25 -7.82 10.76
C ILE A 76 1.15 -8.63 12.07
N GLN A 77 0.37 -9.73 12.06
CA GLN A 77 0.09 -10.56 13.23
C GLN A 77 1.36 -11.04 13.97
N ASN A 78 2.41 -11.39 13.22
CA ASN A 78 3.62 -12.00 13.78
C ASN A 78 4.73 -11.01 14.10
N ASN A 79 4.52 -9.71 13.88
CA ASN A 79 5.49 -8.67 14.22
C ASN A 79 4.73 -7.44 14.69
N SER A 80 4.58 -7.28 16.01
CA SER A 80 3.77 -6.22 16.64
C SER A 80 4.34 -4.81 16.45
N THR A 81 5.62 -4.65 16.10
CA THR A 81 6.29 -3.35 16.03
C THR A 81 6.58 -2.85 14.61
N LEU A 82 6.48 -3.72 13.59
CA LEU A 82 6.77 -3.35 12.19
C LEU A 82 5.97 -2.11 11.73
N PRO A 83 6.60 -0.98 11.40
CA PRO A 83 5.88 0.20 10.92
C PRO A 83 5.03 -0.09 9.68
N VAL A 84 3.83 0.49 9.60
CA VAL A 84 2.89 0.31 8.48
C VAL A 84 2.49 1.65 7.90
N VAL A 85 2.58 1.78 6.58
CA VAL A 85 2.03 2.91 5.83
C VAL A 85 0.95 2.37 4.89
N VAL A 86 -0.31 2.72 5.16
CA VAL A 86 -1.43 2.40 4.28
C VAL A 86 -1.60 3.53 3.26
N LEU A 87 -1.56 3.19 1.98
CA LEU A 87 -1.87 4.12 0.89
C LEU A 87 -3.29 3.84 0.40
N ALA A 88 -4.23 4.72 0.76
CA ALA A 88 -5.58 4.74 0.22
C ALA A 88 -5.54 5.36 -1.18
N ASN A 89 -5.35 4.52 -2.20
CA ASN A 89 -5.13 4.97 -3.56
C ASN A 89 -6.43 5.23 -4.31
N LYS A 90 -6.35 6.00 -5.41
CA LYS A 90 -7.47 6.39 -6.27
C LYS A 90 -8.48 7.35 -5.64
N GLN A 91 -7.98 8.25 -4.79
CA GLN A 91 -8.80 9.29 -4.15
C GLN A 91 -9.36 10.34 -5.14
N ASP A 92 -8.90 10.31 -6.39
CA ASP A 92 -9.41 11.10 -7.50
C ASP A 92 -10.75 10.59 -8.08
N LEU A 93 -11.10 9.32 -7.84
CA LEU A 93 -12.29 8.72 -8.43
C LEU A 93 -13.57 9.06 -7.65
N GLU A 94 -14.64 9.32 -8.40
CA GLU A 94 -15.98 9.45 -7.82
C GLU A 94 -16.38 8.14 -7.12
N GLY A 95 -16.91 8.27 -5.91
CA GLY A 95 -17.32 7.13 -5.09
C GLY A 95 -16.17 6.43 -4.36
N ALA A 96 -14.93 6.91 -4.43
CA ALA A 96 -13.86 6.43 -3.58
C ALA A 96 -14.19 6.68 -2.10
N TYR A 97 -13.94 5.67 -1.25
CA TYR A 97 -13.99 5.82 0.20
C TYR A 97 -13.01 6.89 0.66
N CYS A 98 -13.48 7.78 1.54
CA CYS A 98 -12.62 8.77 2.14
C CYS A 98 -11.71 8.12 3.21
N ILE A 99 -10.77 8.88 3.75
CA ILE A 99 -9.76 8.37 4.68
C ILE A 99 -10.39 7.72 5.93
N THR A 100 -11.46 8.29 6.48
CA THR A 100 -12.17 7.72 7.62
C THR A 100 -12.86 6.41 7.26
N ASP A 101 -13.45 6.31 6.07
CA ASP A 101 -14.10 5.07 5.63
C ASP A 101 -13.08 3.96 5.38
N ILE A 102 -11.91 4.28 4.83
CA ILE A 102 -10.80 3.30 4.66
C ILE A 102 -10.28 2.85 6.02
N HIS A 103 -10.10 3.78 6.95
CA HIS A 103 -9.68 3.47 8.32
C HIS A 103 -10.62 2.46 8.98
N ASP A 104 -11.92 2.66 8.85
CA ASP A 104 -12.94 1.79 9.43
C ASP A 104 -13.06 0.46 8.67
N ALA A 105 -13.04 0.48 7.34
CA ALA A 105 -13.13 -0.71 6.49
C ALA A 105 -11.96 -1.68 6.72
N LEU A 106 -10.76 -1.14 6.99
CA LEU A 106 -9.58 -1.94 7.33
C LEU A 106 -9.45 -2.25 8.82
N ALA A 107 -10.37 -1.71 9.64
CA ALA A 107 -10.35 -1.79 11.10
C ALA A 107 -8.96 -1.46 11.67
N LEU A 108 -8.45 -0.29 11.30
CA LEU A 108 -7.13 0.16 11.74
C LEU A 108 -7.09 0.45 13.25
N SER A 109 -8.24 0.78 13.87
CA SER A 109 -8.37 0.89 15.33
C SER A 109 -8.01 -0.39 16.10
N ASP A 110 -8.16 -1.55 15.45
CA ASP A 110 -7.86 -2.85 16.08
C ASP A 110 -6.34 -3.14 16.08
N ILE A 111 -5.56 -2.37 15.32
CA ILE A 111 -4.11 -2.49 15.23
C ILE A 111 -3.51 -1.60 16.32
N GLY A 112 -3.27 -2.19 17.50
CA GLY A 112 -2.91 -1.45 18.72
C GLY A 112 -1.71 -0.50 18.62
N ASP A 113 -1.62 0.39 19.62
CA ASP A 113 -0.80 1.62 19.60
C ASP A 113 0.73 1.42 19.63
N GLN A 114 1.22 0.18 19.80
CA GLN A 114 2.66 -0.09 19.85
C GLN A 114 3.33 0.02 18.47
N ARG A 115 2.55 0.00 17.40
CA ARG A 115 3.02 0.09 16.02
C ARG A 115 2.84 1.50 15.48
N LYS A 116 3.89 2.06 14.87
CA LYS A 116 3.75 3.26 14.04
C LYS A 116 2.90 2.93 12.81
N MET A 117 1.75 3.59 12.69
CA MET A 117 0.85 3.40 11.56
C MET A 117 0.39 4.73 10.99
N PHE A 118 0.43 4.84 9.65
CA PHE A 118 0.01 6.02 8.91
C PHE A 118 -0.95 5.62 7.81
N LEU A 119 -1.96 6.44 7.56
CA LEU A 119 -2.91 6.29 6.46
C LEU A 119 -2.86 7.56 5.61
N ILE A 120 -2.54 7.41 4.33
CA ILE A 120 -2.36 8.52 3.39
C ILE A 120 -3.24 8.29 2.17
N GLY A 121 -4.06 9.29 1.83
CA GLY A 121 -4.80 9.31 0.57
C GLY A 121 -3.88 9.64 -0.58
N THR A 122 -3.83 8.79 -1.60
CA THR A 122 -3.03 9.01 -2.80
C THR A 122 -3.85 8.89 -4.07
N HIS A 123 -3.39 9.55 -5.11
CA HIS A 123 -3.87 9.37 -6.47
C HIS A 123 -2.71 9.56 -7.46
N VAL A 124 -2.92 9.09 -8.68
CA VAL A 124 -1.98 9.29 -9.79
C VAL A 124 -2.29 10.64 -10.44
N ALA A 125 -1.25 11.40 -10.81
CA ALA A 125 -1.48 12.65 -11.54
C ALA A 125 -2.12 12.40 -12.91
N GLU A 126 -3.02 13.30 -13.31
CA GLU A 126 -3.87 13.18 -14.50
C GLU A 126 -3.09 13.04 -15.81
N ASP A 127 -1.82 13.47 -15.85
CA ASP A 127 -0.97 13.47 -17.04
C ASP A 127 0.20 12.46 -16.98
N GLY A 128 0.33 11.72 -15.89
CA GLY A 128 1.43 10.78 -15.66
C GLY A 128 2.83 11.41 -15.61
N SER A 129 2.93 12.74 -15.60
CA SER A 129 4.20 13.47 -15.74
C SER A 129 4.74 13.97 -14.38
N GLU A 130 3.86 14.19 -13.40
CA GLU A 130 4.22 14.57 -12.04
C GLU A 130 3.76 13.58 -10.96
N ILE A 131 4.57 13.45 -9.91
CA ILE A 131 4.17 12.76 -8.67
C ILE A 131 3.25 13.72 -7.90
N SER A 132 2.02 13.28 -7.61
CA SER A 132 1.07 14.07 -6.81
C SER A 132 1.68 14.46 -5.45
N SER A 133 1.28 15.60 -4.89
CA SER A 133 1.78 16.07 -3.58
C SER A 133 1.67 15.00 -2.51
N SER A 134 0.52 14.33 -2.43
CA SER A 134 0.27 13.22 -1.52
C SER A 134 1.28 12.07 -1.63
N MET A 135 1.75 11.80 -2.85
CA MET A 135 2.73 10.74 -3.11
C MET A 135 4.16 11.22 -2.78
N LYS A 136 4.46 12.51 -2.89
CA LYS A 136 5.70 13.11 -2.35
C LYS A 136 5.70 13.02 -0.82
N ASP A 137 4.61 13.37 -0.16
CA ASP A 137 4.47 13.29 1.30
C ASP A 137 4.64 11.84 1.79
N ALA A 138 4.01 10.88 1.10
CA ALA A 138 4.19 9.46 1.38
C ALA A 138 5.66 9.01 1.23
N LYS A 139 6.35 9.48 0.19
CA LYS A 139 7.78 9.19 -0.04
C LYS A 139 8.65 9.73 1.09
N GLU A 140 8.43 10.96 1.51
CA GLU A 140 9.19 11.60 2.58
C GLU A 140 8.98 10.88 3.92
N LEU A 141 7.73 10.56 4.26
CA LEU A 141 7.40 9.78 5.45
C LEU A 141 8.08 8.40 5.45
N ILE A 142 7.99 7.67 4.32
CA ILE A 142 8.65 6.36 4.19
C ILE A 142 10.15 6.51 4.41
N GLY A 143 10.78 7.52 3.80
CA GLY A 143 12.20 7.81 4.00
C GLY A 143 12.57 8.04 5.46
N GLN A 144 11.77 8.82 6.19
CA GLN A 144 11.97 9.06 7.63
C GLN A 144 11.85 7.77 8.45
N LEU A 145 10.80 6.97 8.22
CA LEU A 145 10.59 5.71 8.94
C LEU A 145 11.72 4.70 8.72
N VAL A 146 12.27 4.64 7.51
CA VAL A 146 13.42 3.78 7.21
C VAL A 146 14.64 4.23 8.02
N LEU A 147 14.93 5.53 8.09
CA LEU A 147 16.07 6.06 8.82
C LEU A 147 15.98 5.79 10.33
N GLU A 148 14.77 5.82 10.89
CA GLU A 148 14.53 5.52 12.31
C GLU A 148 14.63 4.03 12.66
N THR A 149 14.56 3.14 11.67
CA THR A 149 14.59 1.67 11.88
C THR A 149 16.00 1.09 11.73
N GLN A 150 17.00 1.94 11.43
CA GLN A 150 18.44 1.60 11.38
C GLN A 150 19.12 1.89 12.71
#